data_AF-A0A2M8DYQ2-F1
#
_entry.id   AF-A0A2M8DYQ2-F1
#
_cell.length_a   1.000
_cell.length_b   1.000
_cell.length_c   1.000
_cell.angle_alpha   90.00
_cell.angle_beta   90.00
_cell.angle_gamma   90.00
#
_symmetry.space_group_name_H-M   'P 1'
#
loop_
_entity.id
_entity.type
_entity.pdbx_description
1 polymer ?
#
loop_
_entity_poly.entity_id
_entity_poly.type
_entity_poly.pdbx_seq_one_letter_code
_entity_poly.pdbx_strand_id
1 'polypeptide(L)' 'MISRGAQAERWAAEYLLHQGLKAVTQNYRSRFGEIDLIMQDGSALVFV' A
#
# COMPACT_ATOMS: atom_id res chain seq x y z
N MET A 1 -6.63 -16.76 -11.90
CA MET A 1 -7.82 -16.05 -11.40
C MET A 1 -7.31 -15.01 -10.40
N ILE A 2 -7.35 -13.72 -10.73
CA ILE A 2 -6.91 -12.68 -9.78
C ILE A 2 -7.95 -12.61 -8.66
N SER A 3 -7.53 -12.74 -7.40
CA SER A 3 -8.44 -12.67 -6.26
C SER A 3 -8.96 -11.24 -6.10
N ARG A 4 -10.18 -11.08 -5.57
CA ARG A 4 -10.77 -9.76 -5.32
C ARG A 4 -9.90 -8.87 -4.42
N GLY A 5 -9.13 -9.48 -3.52
CA GLY A 5 -8.16 -8.78 -2.65
C GLY A 5 -7.04 -8.11 -3.43
N ALA A 6 -6.34 -8.86 -4.30
CA ALA A 6 -5.24 -8.32 -5.10
C ALA A 6 -5.67 -7.19 -6.07
N GLN A 7 -6.92 -7.23 -6.54
CA GLN A 7 -7.47 -6.14 -7.35
C GLN A 7 -7.73 -4.88 -6.51
N ALA A 8 -8.28 -5.05 -5.31
CA ALA A 8 -8.57 -3.96 -4.39
C ALA A 8 -7.28 -3.29 -3.88
N GLU A 9 -6.26 -4.07 -3.53
CA GLU A 9 -4.93 -3.57 -3.14
C GLU A 9 -4.31 -2.71 -4.26
N ARG A 10 -4.41 -3.18 -5.50
CA ARG A 10 -3.89 -2.45 -6.66
C ARG A 10 -4.61 -1.12 -6.87
N TRP A 11 -5.94 -1.12 -6.75
CA TRP A 11 -6.73 0.11 -6.84
C TRP A 11 -6.45 1.07 -5.69
N ALA A 12 -6.26 0.57 -4.47
CA ALA A 12 -5.88 1.39 -3.33
C ALA A 12 -4.51 2.04 -3.55
N ALA A 13 -3.52 1.28 -4.02
CA ALA A 13 -2.21 1.80 -4.34
C ALA A 13 -2.27 2.88 -5.45
N GLU A 14 -2.98 2.60 -6.55
CA GLU A 14 -3.17 3.57 -7.64
C GLU A 14 -3.86 4.85 -7.14
N TYR A 15 -4.94 4.71 -6.38
CA TYR A 15 -5.65 5.85 -5.82
C TYR A 15 -4.73 6.73 -4.96
N LEU A 16 -3.96 6.14 -4.06
CA LEU A 16 -3.05 6.86 -3.17
C LEU A 16 -1.90 7.53 -3.94
N LEU A 17 -1.37 6.87 -4.98
CA LEU A 17 -0.40 7.49 -5.89
C LEU A 17 -1.01 8.72 -6.60
N HIS A 18 -2.26 8.62 -7.06
CA HIS A 18 -2.99 9.74 -7.67
C HIS A 18 -3.28 10.89 -6.69
N GLN A 19 -3.40 10.61 -5.39
CA GLN A 19 -3.49 11.63 -4.34
C GLN A 19 -2.14 12.29 -4.00
N GLY A 20 -1.04 11.85 -4.62
CA GLY A 20 0.29 12.42 -4.44
C GLY A 20 1.16 11.72 -3.41
N LEU A 21 0.67 10.63 -2.81
CA LEU A 21 1.49 9.80 -1.93
C LEU A 21 2.53 9.03 -2.75
N LYS A 22 3.66 8.72 -2.12
CA LYS A 22 4.72 7.94 -2.74
C LYS A 22 4.76 6.54 -2.14
N ALA A 23 4.81 5.52 -2.99
CA ALA A 23 4.99 4.15 -2.52
C ALA A 23 6.38 3.97 -1.91
N VAL A 24 6.43 3.47 -0.68
CA VAL A 24 7.67 3.05 0.00
C VAL A 24 7.86 1.55 -0.18
N THR A 25 6.84 0.75 0.15
CA THR A 25 6.83 -0.69 -0.10
C THR A 25 5.41 -1.23 -0.16
N GLN A 26 5.24 -2.41 -0.76
CA GLN A 26 3.98 -3.12 -0.87
C GLN A 26 4.18 -4.56 -0.43
N ASN A 27 3.13 -5.20 0.10
CA ASN A 27 3.16 -6.58 0.60
C ASN A 27 4.29 -6.80 1.62
N TYR A 28 4.44 -5.87 2.56
CA TYR A 28 5.47 -5.96 3.59
C TYR A 28 5.14 -7.10 4.55
N ARG A 29 6.14 -7.95 4.81
CA ARG A 29 6.01 -9.10 5.71
C ARG A 29 7.15 -9.14 6.69
N SER A 30 6.83 -9.44 7.94
CA SER A 30 7.78 -9.63 9.01
C SER A 30 7.34 -10.79 9.92
N ARG A 31 8.21 -11.20 10.85
CA ARG A 31 7.84 -12.17 11.90
C ARG A 31 6.70 -11.71 12.81
N PHE A 32 6.35 -10.42 12.79
CA PHE A 32 5.34 -9.82 13.66
C PHE A 32 4.03 -9.52 12.94
N GLY A 33 3.93 -9.82 11.64
CA GLY A 33 2.72 -9.57 10.85
C GLY A 33 3.04 -9.05 9.45
N GLU A 34 1.99 -8.64 8.75
CA GLU A 34 2.04 -8.11 7.40
C GLU A 34 1.33 -6.76 7.29
N ILE A 35 1.75 -5.97 6.31
CA ILE A 35 1.15 -4.67 5.94
C ILE A 35 1.04 -4.64 4.43
N ASP A 36 -0.13 -4.31 3.91
CA ASP A 36 -0.40 -4.35 2.48
C ASP A 36 0.34 -3.22 1.76
N LEU A 37 0.24 -1.98 2.25
CA LEU A 37 0.94 -0.82 1.67
C LEU A 37 1.61 0.06 2.73
N ILE A 38 2.83 0.51 2.42
CA ILE A 38 3.53 1.55 3.15
C ILE A 38 3.77 2.71 2.18
N MET A 39 3.23 3.89 2.52
CA MET A 39 3.22 5.08 1.67
C MET A 39 3.81 6.28 2.41
N GLN A 40 4.36 7.25 1.68
CA GLN A 40 4.86 8.52 2.22
C GLN A 40 3.95 9.66 1.76
N ASP A 41 3.47 10.46 2.72
CA ASP A 41 2.76 11.71 2.50
C ASP A 41 3.51 12.86 3.19
N GLY A 42 4.24 13.67 2.41
CA GLY A 42 5.10 14.72 2.98
C GLY A 42 6.12 14.15 3.97
N SER A 43 5.98 14.48 5.26
CA SER A 43 6.79 13.95 6.37
C SER A 43 6.17 12.76 7.11
N ALA A 44 4.95 12.37 6.76
CA ALA A 44 4.22 11.26 7.39
C ALA A 44 4.43 9.95 6.65
N LEU A 45 4.60 8.87 7.43
CA LEU A 45 4.59 7.50 6.94
C LEU A 45 3.22 6.89 7.21
N VAL A 46 2.55 6.41 6.16
CA VAL A 46 1.17 5.90 6.18
C VAL A 46 1.19 4.39 5.95
N PHE A 47 0.45 3.66 6.79
CA PHE A 47 0.27 2.20 6.69
C PHE A 47 -1.19 1.91 6.37
N VAL A 48 -1.44 1.16 5.30
CA VAL A 48 -2.78 0.78 4.81
C VAL A 48 -2.90 -0.74 4.78
#